data_AF-A0A7X7FK88-F1
#
_entry.id   AF-A0A7X7FK88-F1
#
_cell.length_a   1.000
_cell.length_b   1.000
_cell.length_c   1.000
_cell.angle_alpha   90.00
_cell.angle_beta   90.00
_cell.angle_gamma   90.00
#
_symmetry.space_group_name_H-M   'P 1'
#
loop_
_entity.id
_entity.type
_entity.pdbx_description
1 polymer ?
#
loop_
_entity_poly.entity_id
_entity_poly.type
_entity_poly.pdbx_seq_one_letter_code
_entity_poly.pdbx_strand_id
1 'polypeptide(L)'
;MRNRQLLERVRRQSPSKTPARFNAIPDRIADILVAKHLCKDGEVWGLARTVPDKDHPYDEMGSCTFASLAKQYNLYDKVGPLDDDARAKALEFWQSWQDPATGRFKDPRDPKRQVNEKYVVGLIDQFGGEPLYKWTTTGTDKKIETKTFLARTHKDPGWADGGWGVGSHTGFQAVEIFEAINNGQVELIPDLEKGIQQILSHQDPGDGLWGPPSAELMRRIGGTLKVVGRLYFTMGMHAPHTRELTDAMIKHSRNGDWYKHGADSCVPRNAAEIAAYCLEVSDYRREELLAVLESLAKDYESWVLPDGQTLIRRGDAGSVGLQYTTMYGLGIIGAYLHWDDCRLPNPLADDRRGQGYRYQLVLRPDGSVKVTDTGLARSGGTESP
;
A
#
# COMPACT_ATOMS: atom_id res chain seq x y z
N MET A 1 19.04 2.04 -8.14
CA MET A 1 20.32 1.89 -7.39
C MET A 1 20.26 2.46 -5.96
N ARG A 2 19.63 3.62 -5.71
CA ARG A 2 19.58 4.26 -4.38
C ARG A 2 18.76 3.50 -3.32
N ASN A 3 17.60 2.91 -3.67
CA ASN A 3 16.78 2.16 -2.70
C ASN A 3 17.49 0.93 -2.13
N ARG A 4 18.23 0.20 -2.97
CA ARG A 4 19.04 -0.93 -2.52
C ARG A 4 20.09 -0.48 -1.51
N GLN A 5 20.80 0.62 -1.79
CA GLN A 5 21.79 1.18 -0.86
C GLN A 5 21.16 1.63 0.46
N LEU A 6 19.95 2.21 0.41
CA LEU A 6 19.20 2.57 1.61
C LEU A 6 18.87 1.35 2.46
N LEU A 7 18.32 0.29 1.85
CA LEU A 7 18.02 -0.96 2.55
C LEU A 7 19.28 -1.58 3.17
N GLU A 8 20.38 -1.65 2.43
CA GLU A 8 21.67 -2.16 2.92
C GLU A 8 22.17 -1.43 4.17
N ARG A 9 21.97 -0.11 4.23
CA ARG A 9 22.34 0.70 5.39
C ARG A 9 21.53 0.34 6.62
N VAL A 10 20.22 0.12 6.46
CA VAL A 10 19.29 0.09 7.59
C VAL A 10 18.91 -1.31 8.04
N ARG A 11 18.97 -2.30 7.16
CA ARG A 11 18.72 -3.71 7.50
C ARG A 11 19.73 -4.24 8.51
N ARG A 12 19.34 -5.27 9.27
CA ARG A 12 20.23 -6.00 10.17
C ARG A 12 21.55 -6.35 9.49
N GLN A 13 22.66 -6.09 10.17
CA GLN A 13 23.98 -6.28 9.59
C GLN A 13 24.33 -7.77 9.46
N SER A 14 24.01 -8.56 10.48
CA SER A 14 24.18 -10.02 10.45
C SER A 14 23.03 -10.69 9.69
N PRO A 15 23.31 -11.42 8.60
CA PRO A 15 22.29 -12.20 7.93
C PRO A 15 21.71 -13.27 8.85
N SER A 16 20.46 -13.63 8.64
CA SER A 16 19.82 -14.77 9.30
C SER A 16 19.01 -15.58 8.30
N LYS A 17 18.60 -16.79 8.70
CA LYS A 17 17.79 -17.66 7.84
C LYS A 17 16.32 -17.30 7.94
N THR A 18 15.63 -17.39 6.81
CA THR A 18 14.18 -17.31 6.74
C THR A 18 13.57 -18.53 7.43
N PRO A 19 12.56 -18.36 8.31
CA PRO A 19 11.80 -19.49 8.83
C PRO A 19 11.22 -20.36 7.70
N ALA A 20 11.46 -21.68 7.75
CA ALA A 20 11.14 -22.60 6.64
C ALA A 20 9.68 -22.51 6.16
N ARG A 21 8.72 -22.33 7.07
CA ARG A 21 7.30 -22.17 6.74
C ARG A 21 7.01 -20.94 5.88
N PHE A 22 7.78 -19.86 6.01
CA PHE A 22 7.62 -18.66 5.18
C PHE A 22 8.18 -18.90 3.77
N ASN A 23 9.28 -19.65 3.66
CA ASN A 23 9.82 -20.06 2.36
C ASN A 23 8.94 -21.07 1.61
N ALA A 24 7.98 -21.70 2.27
CA ALA A 24 6.97 -22.55 1.63
C ALA A 24 5.79 -21.75 1.00
N ILE A 25 5.59 -20.48 1.39
CA ILE A 25 4.46 -19.67 0.91
C ILE A 25 4.44 -19.53 -0.62
N PRO A 26 5.56 -19.18 -1.30
CA PRO A 26 5.56 -19.03 -2.77
C PRO A 26 5.20 -20.32 -3.53
N ASP A 27 5.46 -21.50 -2.94
CA ASP A 27 5.12 -22.75 -3.61
C ASP A 27 3.61 -23.02 -3.55
N ARG A 28 2.96 -22.64 -2.45
CA ARG A 28 1.52 -22.82 -2.24
C ARG A 28 0.64 -21.75 -2.83
N ILE A 29 1.16 -20.52 -2.98
CA ILE A 29 0.30 -19.39 -3.31
C ILE A 29 -0.44 -19.62 -4.63
N ALA A 30 0.24 -20.16 -5.65
CA ALA A 30 -0.41 -20.50 -6.92
C ALA A 30 -1.54 -21.51 -6.76
N ASP A 31 -1.32 -22.59 -6.00
CA ASP A 31 -2.33 -23.62 -5.76
C ASP A 31 -3.57 -23.00 -5.10
N ILE A 32 -3.37 -22.13 -4.10
CA ILE A 32 -4.44 -21.46 -3.39
C ILE A 32 -5.19 -20.48 -4.32
N LEU A 33 -4.44 -19.65 -5.08
CA LEU A 33 -5.02 -18.71 -6.03
C LEU A 33 -5.91 -19.45 -7.05
N VAL A 34 -5.40 -20.54 -7.65
CA VAL A 34 -6.13 -21.31 -8.66
C VAL A 34 -7.31 -22.08 -8.07
N ALA A 35 -7.16 -22.67 -6.88
CA ALA A 35 -8.21 -23.49 -6.28
C ALA A 35 -9.35 -22.68 -5.67
N LYS A 36 -9.07 -21.49 -5.14
CA LYS A 36 -10.05 -20.72 -4.34
C LYS A 36 -10.50 -19.41 -4.95
N HIS A 37 -9.60 -18.71 -5.64
CA HIS A 37 -9.84 -17.32 -6.03
C HIS A 37 -10.09 -17.16 -7.52
N LEU A 38 -9.34 -17.87 -8.36
CA LEU A 38 -9.44 -17.78 -9.80
C LEU A 38 -10.82 -18.24 -10.29
N CYS A 39 -11.41 -17.43 -11.16
CA CYS A 39 -12.62 -17.76 -11.88
C CYS A 39 -12.20 -18.39 -13.21
N LYS A 40 -12.02 -19.71 -13.22
CA LYS A 40 -11.47 -20.46 -14.36
C LYS A 40 -12.28 -20.29 -15.64
N ASP A 41 -13.59 -20.17 -15.51
CA ASP A 41 -14.54 -19.95 -16.62
C ASP A 41 -14.90 -18.46 -16.77
N GLY A 42 -14.05 -17.56 -16.24
CA GLY A 42 -14.22 -16.12 -16.34
C GLY A 42 -14.04 -15.61 -17.78
N GLU A 43 -14.70 -14.50 -18.09
CA GLU A 43 -14.70 -13.90 -19.43
C GLU A 43 -13.32 -13.40 -19.88
N VAL A 44 -12.44 -13.07 -18.93
CA VAL A 44 -11.08 -12.60 -19.18
C VAL A 44 -10.09 -13.17 -18.16
N TRP A 45 -8.81 -13.13 -18.51
CA TRP A 45 -7.73 -13.55 -17.62
C TRP A 45 -7.71 -12.72 -16.34
N GLY A 46 -7.42 -13.38 -15.22
CA GLY A 46 -7.22 -12.71 -13.94
C GLY A 46 -8.49 -12.33 -13.18
N LEU A 47 -9.68 -12.73 -13.67
CA LEU A 47 -10.90 -12.62 -12.87
C LEU A 47 -10.78 -13.48 -11.62
N ALA A 48 -10.90 -12.83 -10.46
CA ALA A 48 -10.83 -13.51 -9.18
C ALA A 48 -11.78 -12.91 -8.14
N ARG A 49 -12.17 -13.74 -7.19
CA ARG A 49 -12.98 -13.35 -6.04
C ARG A 49 -12.12 -13.03 -4.82
N THR A 50 -12.44 -11.93 -4.15
CA THR A 50 -11.76 -11.55 -2.91
C THR A 50 -11.94 -12.63 -1.84
N VAL A 51 -13.17 -13.13 -1.71
CA VAL A 51 -13.56 -14.17 -0.75
C VAL A 51 -14.21 -15.33 -1.52
N PRO A 52 -13.75 -16.58 -1.38
CA PRO A 52 -14.23 -17.73 -2.16
C PRO A 52 -15.75 -17.98 -2.05
N ASP A 53 -16.29 -17.76 -0.85
CA ASP A 53 -17.67 -18.11 -0.49
C ASP A 53 -18.66 -16.92 -0.51
N LYS A 54 -18.29 -15.80 -1.13
CA LYS A 54 -19.16 -14.63 -1.24
C LYS A 54 -20.05 -14.72 -2.48
N ASP A 55 -21.23 -14.12 -2.44
CA ASP A 55 -22.26 -14.15 -3.50
C ASP A 55 -21.81 -13.61 -4.88
N HIS A 56 -20.64 -12.96 -4.96
CA HIS A 56 -20.12 -12.43 -6.22
C HIS A 56 -19.14 -13.41 -6.85
N PRO A 57 -19.31 -13.77 -8.14
CA PRO A 57 -18.40 -14.69 -8.80
C PRO A 57 -16.98 -14.10 -8.92
N TYR A 58 -16.84 -12.77 -8.98
CA TYR A 58 -15.56 -12.05 -8.94
C TYR A 58 -15.78 -10.57 -8.61
N ASP A 59 -14.70 -9.88 -8.20
CA ASP A 59 -14.69 -8.45 -7.93
C ASP A 59 -13.33 -7.81 -8.27
N GLU A 60 -13.31 -6.48 -8.37
CA GLU A 60 -12.13 -5.69 -8.74
C GLU A 60 -10.97 -5.85 -7.76
N MET A 61 -11.25 -5.95 -6.45
CA MET A 61 -10.20 -6.08 -5.45
C MET A 61 -9.56 -7.47 -5.53
N GLY A 62 -10.37 -8.51 -5.69
CA GLY A 62 -9.91 -9.89 -5.81
C GLY A 62 -9.06 -10.08 -7.06
N SER A 63 -9.56 -9.58 -8.19
CA SER A 63 -8.88 -9.64 -9.49
C SER A 63 -7.57 -8.83 -9.49
N CYS A 64 -7.58 -7.61 -8.95
CA CYS A 64 -6.38 -6.77 -8.86
C CYS A 64 -5.30 -7.43 -8.00
N THR A 65 -5.70 -7.99 -6.84
CA THR A 65 -4.78 -8.68 -5.93
C THR A 65 -4.23 -9.96 -6.57
N PHE A 66 -5.08 -10.74 -7.25
CA PHE A 66 -4.67 -11.94 -7.97
C PHE A 66 -3.62 -11.62 -9.03
N ALA A 67 -3.88 -10.63 -9.90
CA ALA A 67 -2.96 -10.23 -10.96
C ALA A 67 -1.61 -9.78 -10.39
N SER A 68 -1.64 -9.00 -9.29
CA SER A 68 -0.43 -8.55 -8.60
C SER A 68 0.39 -9.71 -8.05
N LEU A 69 -0.25 -10.71 -7.42
CA LEU A 69 0.44 -11.89 -6.91
C LEU A 69 0.98 -12.76 -8.05
N ALA A 70 0.21 -12.96 -9.13
CA ALA A 70 0.67 -13.72 -10.28
C ALA A 70 1.93 -13.11 -10.91
N LYS A 71 1.96 -11.77 -11.05
CA LYS A 71 3.13 -11.03 -11.55
C LYS A 71 4.30 -11.09 -10.57
N GLN A 72 4.07 -10.73 -9.30
CA GLN A 72 5.10 -10.61 -8.26
C GLN A 72 5.86 -11.92 -8.03
N TYR A 73 5.18 -13.06 -8.17
CA TYR A 73 5.76 -14.39 -7.94
C TYR A 73 6.00 -15.19 -9.22
N ASN A 74 5.85 -14.56 -10.39
CA ASN A 74 6.02 -15.20 -11.70
C ASN A 74 5.23 -16.53 -11.82
N LEU A 75 3.93 -16.49 -11.55
CA LEU A 75 3.10 -17.69 -11.45
C LEU A 75 2.41 -18.08 -12.76
N TYR A 76 2.79 -17.46 -13.89
CA TYR A 76 2.09 -17.61 -15.18
C TYR A 76 1.98 -19.06 -15.66
N ASP A 77 3.00 -19.90 -15.39
CA ASP A 77 2.97 -21.33 -15.71
C ASP A 77 1.91 -22.12 -14.93
N LYS A 78 1.53 -21.63 -13.74
CA LYS A 78 0.58 -22.28 -12.83
C LYS A 78 -0.84 -21.72 -12.94
N VAL A 79 -0.97 -20.41 -13.17
CA VAL A 79 -2.28 -19.73 -13.20
C VAL A 79 -2.84 -19.52 -14.61
N GLY A 80 -2.08 -19.89 -15.63
CA GLY A 80 -2.40 -19.68 -17.04
C GLY A 80 -1.63 -18.49 -17.62
N PRO A 81 -1.10 -18.60 -18.86
CA PRO A 81 -0.31 -17.54 -19.48
C PRO A 81 -1.16 -16.29 -19.73
N LEU A 82 -0.51 -15.13 -19.61
CA LEU A 82 -1.05 -13.83 -20.03
C LEU A 82 -0.36 -13.41 -21.32
N ASP A 83 -0.80 -13.97 -22.44
CA ASP A 83 -0.36 -13.55 -23.77
C ASP A 83 -0.97 -12.19 -24.17
N ASP A 84 -0.54 -11.66 -25.32
CA ASP A 84 -0.94 -10.33 -25.78
C ASP A 84 -2.46 -10.24 -26.03
N ASP A 85 -3.07 -11.31 -26.54
CA ASP A 85 -4.51 -11.37 -26.78
C ASP A 85 -5.32 -11.39 -25.48
N ALA A 86 -4.91 -12.22 -24.50
CA ALA A 86 -5.53 -12.27 -23.18
C ALA A 86 -5.38 -10.94 -22.43
N ARG A 87 -4.21 -10.30 -22.56
CA ARG A 87 -3.93 -8.97 -22.01
C ARG A 87 -4.84 -7.91 -22.62
N ALA A 88 -4.95 -7.86 -23.95
CA ALA A 88 -5.81 -6.90 -24.64
C ALA A 88 -7.28 -7.07 -24.25
N LYS A 89 -7.77 -8.32 -24.18
CA LYS A 89 -9.15 -8.62 -23.75
C LYS A 89 -9.41 -8.20 -22.30
N ALA A 90 -8.48 -8.50 -21.38
CA ALA A 90 -8.62 -8.09 -19.98
C ALA A 90 -8.62 -6.57 -19.85
N LEU A 91 -7.74 -5.88 -20.58
CA LEU A 91 -7.70 -4.42 -20.61
C LEU A 91 -9.03 -3.82 -21.10
N GLU A 92 -9.55 -4.29 -22.24
CA GLU A 92 -10.84 -3.85 -22.80
C GLU A 92 -11.98 -4.09 -21.81
N PHE A 93 -12.00 -5.26 -21.17
CA PHE A 93 -13.02 -5.60 -20.17
C PHE A 93 -13.01 -4.61 -19.00
N TRP A 94 -11.87 -4.33 -18.38
CA TRP A 94 -11.82 -3.40 -17.24
C TRP A 94 -12.06 -1.94 -17.65
N GLN A 95 -11.63 -1.55 -18.85
CA GLN A 95 -11.93 -0.24 -19.42
C GLN A 95 -13.44 -0.05 -19.68
N SER A 96 -14.15 -1.11 -20.07
CA SER A 96 -15.59 -1.07 -20.36
C SER A 96 -16.45 -0.71 -19.12
N TRP A 97 -15.91 -0.87 -17.91
CA TRP A 97 -16.57 -0.47 -16.67
C TRP A 97 -16.64 1.05 -16.53
N GLN A 98 -15.91 1.81 -17.34
CA GLN A 98 -15.83 3.25 -17.23
C GLN A 98 -17.00 3.93 -17.94
N ASP A 99 -17.76 4.72 -17.18
CA ASP A 99 -18.87 5.53 -17.69
C ASP A 99 -18.33 6.72 -18.51
N PRO A 100 -18.69 6.87 -19.81
CA PRO A 100 -18.21 7.95 -20.66
C PRO A 100 -18.56 9.37 -20.20
N ALA A 101 -19.73 9.52 -19.57
CA ALA A 101 -20.26 10.82 -19.14
C ALA A 101 -19.54 11.31 -17.89
N THR A 102 -19.29 10.42 -16.94
CA THR A 102 -18.72 10.79 -15.63
C THR A 102 -17.24 10.44 -15.46
N GLY A 103 -16.70 9.55 -16.30
CA GLY A 103 -15.36 8.97 -16.14
C GLY A 103 -15.22 8.04 -14.92
N ARG A 104 -16.30 7.77 -14.19
CA ARG A 104 -16.33 6.88 -13.01
C ARG A 104 -16.54 5.43 -13.43
N PHE A 105 -16.13 4.50 -12.57
CA PHE A 105 -16.30 3.06 -12.85
C PHE A 105 -17.56 2.51 -12.19
N LYS A 106 -18.28 1.67 -12.94
CA LYS A 106 -19.48 0.95 -12.48
C LYS A 106 -19.36 -0.52 -12.84
N ASP A 107 -19.92 -1.37 -11.99
CA ASP A 107 -19.99 -2.80 -12.28
C ASP A 107 -21.17 -3.03 -13.24
N PRO A 108 -20.94 -3.52 -14.48
CA PRO A 108 -22.02 -3.72 -15.45
C PRO A 108 -23.02 -4.78 -15.01
N ARG A 109 -22.63 -5.66 -14.08
CA ARG A 109 -23.49 -6.74 -13.54
C ARG A 109 -24.40 -6.24 -12.43
N ASP A 110 -23.96 -5.23 -11.69
CA ASP A 110 -24.73 -4.59 -10.62
C ASP A 110 -24.42 -3.09 -10.55
N PRO A 111 -25.16 -2.25 -11.31
CA PRO A 111 -24.93 -0.81 -11.34
C PRO A 111 -25.15 -0.09 -10.01
N LYS A 112 -25.80 -0.73 -9.02
CA LYS A 112 -26.02 -0.15 -7.69
C LYS A 112 -24.84 -0.40 -6.76
N ARG A 113 -23.99 -1.39 -7.07
CA ARG A 113 -22.80 -1.69 -6.29
C ARG A 113 -21.80 -0.57 -6.42
N GLN A 114 -21.30 -0.09 -5.27
CA GLN A 114 -20.16 0.81 -5.26
C GLN A 114 -18.90 0.03 -5.66
N VAL A 115 -18.27 0.44 -6.76
CA VAL A 115 -16.99 -0.09 -7.22
C VAL A 115 -15.85 0.60 -6.48
N ASN A 116 -14.86 -0.17 -6.06
CA ASN A 116 -13.63 0.38 -5.53
C ASN A 116 -12.68 0.74 -6.68
N GLU A 117 -12.94 1.90 -7.28
CA GLU A 117 -12.38 2.33 -8.57
C GLU A 117 -10.85 2.27 -8.65
N LYS A 118 -10.15 2.47 -7.53
CA LYS A 118 -8.68 2.37 -7.48
C LYS A 118 -8.15 1.00 -7.93
N TYR A 119 -8.89 -0.08 -7.68
CA TYR A 119 -8.48 -1.42 -8.09
C TYR A 119 -8.76 -1.65 -9.57
N VAL A 120 -9.80 -1.05 -10.13
CA VAL A 120 -10.06 -1.08 -11.58
C VAL A 120 -8.97 -0.31 -12.33
N VAL A 121 -8.62 0.90 -11.85
CA VAL A 121 -7.49 1.66 -12.39
C VAL A 121 -6.18 0.87 -12.28
N GLY A 122 -5.92 0.25 -11.12
CA GLY A 122 -4.74 -0.60 -10.93
C GLY A 122 -4.74 -1.87 -11.79
N LEU A 123 -5.89 -2.39 -12.21
CA LEU A 123 -5.99 -3.49 -13.18
C LEU A 123 -5.66 -3.02 -14.59
N ILE A 124 -6.23 -1.90 -15.01
CA ILE A 124 -5.96 -1.27 -16.31
C ILE A 124 -4.46 -1.01 -16.48
N ASP A 125 -3.81 -0.42 -15.46
CA ASP A 125 -2.36 -0.19 -15.43
C ASP A 125 -1.56 -1.51 -15.48
N GLN A 126 -1.95 -2.51 -14.69
CA GLN A 126 -1.29 -3.83 -14.70
C GLN A 126 -1.35 -4.54 -16.06
N PHE A 127 -2.40 -4.28 -16.84
CA PHE A 127 -2.53 -4.78 -18.22
C PHE A 127 -1.92 -3.85 -19.27
N GLY A 128 -1.26 -2.77 -18.86
CA GLY A 128 -0.49 -1.87 -19.73
C GLY A 128 -1.33 -0.80 -20.44
N GLY A 129 -2.51 -0.48 -19.90
CA GLY A 129 -3.36 0.57 -20.45
C GLY A 129 -3.61 1.72 -19.50
N GLU A 130 -4.47 2.63 -19.94
CA GLU A 130 -4.93 3.82 -19.21
C GLU A 130 -6.46 3.87 -19.22
N PRO A 131 -7.12 4.55 -18.26
CA PRO A 131 -8.56 4.79 -18.33
C PRO A 131 -8.96 5.47 -19.66
N LEU A 132 -10.04 5.01 -20.29
CA LEU A 132 -10.56 5.55 -21.57
C LEU A 132 -10.97 7.03 -21.45
N TYR A 133 -11.46 7.41 -20.28
CA TYR A 133 -11.86 8.75 -19.95
C TYR A 133 -11.04 9.23 -18.75
N LYS A 134 -10.75 10.54 -18.71
CA LYS A 134 -9.97 11.09 -17.61
C LYS A 134 -10.65 10.81 -16.26
N TRP A 135 -9.94 10.13 -15.39
CA TRP A 135 -10.37 9.77 -14.05
C TRP A 135 -9.61 10.61 -13.02
N THR A 136 -10.24 10.90 -11.89
CA THR A 136 -9.63 11.62 -10.78
C THR A 136 -10.26 11.20 -9.46
N THR A 137 -9.50 11.25 -8.37
CA THR A 137 -10.02 11.00 -7.01
C THR A 137 -10.50 12.25 -6.29
N THR A 138 -10.39 13.41 -6.93
CA THR A 138 -10.70 14.70 -6.30
C THR A 138 -11.91 15.40 -6.92
N GLY A 139 -12.28 15.11 -8.17
CA GLY A 139 -13.39 15.76 -8.88
C GLY A 139 -14.32 14.81 -9.64
N THR A 140 -15.36 15.37 -10.27
CA THR A 140 -16.35 14.64 -11.08
C THR A 140 -16.22 14.90 -12.59
N ASP A 141 -15.54 15.98 -12.98
CA ASP A 141 -15.59 16.51 -14.35
C ASP A 141 -14.23 16.46 -15.04
N LYS A 142 -13.50 15.35 -14.86
CA LYS A 142 -12.20 15.15 -15.53
C LYS A 142 -11.16 16.23 -15.16
N LYS A 143 -11.30 16.88 -14.01
CA LYS A 143 -10.34 17.87 -13.49
C LYS A 143 -10.06 17.58 -12.03
N ILE A 144 -8.81 17.77 -11.63
CA ILE A 144 -8.42 17.67 -10.22
C ILE A 144 -9.06 18.84 -9.48
N GLU A 145 -9.88 18.54 -8.49
CA GLU A 145 -10.58 19.53 -7.67
C GLU A 145 -10.11 19.46 -6.22
N THR A 146 -9.19 20.34 -5.87
CA THR A 146 -8.53 20.35 -4.57
C THR A 146 -9.43 20.74 -3.40
N LYS A 147 -10.63 21.31 -3.65
CA LYS A 147 -11.57 21.73 -2.60
C LYS A 147 -11.97 20.55 -1.70
N THR A 148 -12.28 19.40 -2.28
CA THR A 148 -12.67 18.20 -1.52
C THR A 148 -11.48 17.66 -0.72
N PHE A 149 -10.29 17.66 -1.33
CA PHE A 149 -9.04 17.28 -0.67
C PHE A 149 -8.75 18.16 0.55
N LEU A 150 -8.80 19.49 0.40
CA LEU A 150 -8.60 20.45 1.50
C LEU A 150 -9.67 20.35 2.59
N ALA A 151 -10.93 20.09 2.22
CA ALA A 151 -12.00 19.90 3.19
C ALA A 151 -11.78 18.64 4.05
N ARG A 152 -11.41 17.52 3.40
CA ARG A 152 -11.19 16.24 4.08
C ARG A 152 -9.94 16.25 4.95
N THR A 153 -8.84 16.80 4.45
CA THR A 153 -7.59 16.92 5.23
C THR A 153 -7.76 17.79 6.46
N HIS A 154 -8.64 18.80 6.43
CA HIS A 154 -8.87 19.68 7.57
C HIS A 154 -9.92 19.16 8.57
N LYS A 155 -11.11 18.73 8.12
CA LYS A 155 -12.30 18.60 8.99
C LYS A 155 -13.00 17.24 8.92
N ASP A 156 -12.45 16.25 8.23
CA ASP A 156 -13.09 14.94 8.20
C ASP A 156 -13.10 14.31 9.61
N PRO A 157 -14.26 13.86 10.11
CA PRO A 157 -14.35 13.26 11.45
C PRO A 157 -13.52 11.99 11.59
N GLY A 158 -13.15 11.34 10.48
CA GLY A 158 -12.27 10.16 10.49
C GLY A 158 -10.90 10.41 11.12
N TRP A 159 -10.42 11.67 11.20
CA TRP A 159 -9.16 11.99 11.87
C TRP A 159 -9.25 11.84 13.39
N ALA A 160 -10.38 12.20 13.99
CA ALA A 160 -10.63 12.00 15.42
C ALA A 160 -10.75 10.51 15.79
N ASP A 161 -10.95 9.66 14.79
CA ASP A 161 -11.11 8.21 14.89
C ASP A 161 -9.84 7.44 14.42
N GLY A 162 -8.67 8.08 14.55
CA GLY A 162 -7.37 7.48 14.25
C GLY A 162 -6.92 7.57 12.80
N GLY A 163 -7.70 8.20 11.92
CA GLY A 163 -7.26 8.58 10.59
C GLY A 163 -7.16 7.45 9.57
N TRP A 164 -7.63 6.23 9.87
CA TRP A 164 -7.45 5.08 8.97
C TRP A 164 -8.12 5.29 7.60
N GLY A 165 -9.45 5.46 7.60
CA GLY A 165 -10.21 5.66 6.37
C GLY A 165 -9.82 6.95 5.68
N VAL A 166 -9.88 8.08 6.39
CA VAL A 166 -9.58 9.39 5.83
C VAL A 166 -8.14 9.50 5.32
N GLY A 167 -7.14 9.02 6.07
CA GLY A 167 -5.73 9.04 5.67
C GLY A 167 -5.48 8.23 4.40
N SER A 168 -6.21 7.13 4.19
CA SER A 168 -6.16 6.39 2.92
C SER A 168 -6.66 7.23 1.74
N HIS A 169 -7.73 8.01 1.93
CA HIS A 169 -8.31 8.82 0.87
C HIS A 169 -7.46 10.04 0.59
N THR A 170 -7.14 10.82 1.62
CA THR A 170 -6.37 12.06 1.47
C THR A 170 -4.94 11.80 1.03
N GLY A 171 -4.32 10.70 1.47
CA GLY A 171 -3.01 10.28 0.99
C GLY A 171 -3.02 9.94 -0.50
N PHE A 172 -4.08 9.28 -1.00
CA PHE A 172 -4.21 8.99 -2.44
C PHE A 172 -4.44 10.28 -3.26
N GLN A 173 -5.33 11.16 -2.78
CA GLN A 173 -5.57 12.47 -3.40
C GLN A 173 -4.29 13.31 -3.46
N ALA A 174 -3.48 13.29 -2.40
CA ALA A 174 -2.19 13.97 -2.37
C ALA A 174 -1.21 13.44 -3.44
N VAL A 175 -1.13 12.12 -3.62
CA VAL A 175 -0.29 11.53 -4.68
C VAL A 175 -0.76 11.97 -6.06
N GLU A 176 -2.06 11.92 -6.33
CA GLU A 176 -2.62 12.35 -7.61
C GLU A 176 -2.27 13.82 -7.91
N ILE A 177 -2.46 14.71 -6.93
CA ILE A 177 -2.10 16.13 -7.07
C ILE A 177 -0.59 16.30 -7.27
N PHE A 178 0.23 15.56 -6.52
CA PHE A 178 1.69 15.59 -6.63
C PHE A 178 2.20 15.13 -8.00
N GLU A 179 1.60 14.08 -8.56
CA GLU A 179 1.90 13.60 -9.90
C GLU A 179 1.45 14.60 -10.96
N ALA A 180 0.28 15.22 -10.81
CA ALA A 180 -0.18 16.28 -11.71
C ALA A 180 0.77 17.48 -11.76
N ILE A 181 1.30 17.91 -10.59
CA ILE A 181 2.32 18.96 -10.49
C ILE A 181 3.59 18.54 -11.25
N ASN A 182 4.06 17.30 -11.04
CA ASN A 182 5.21 16.76 -11.76
C ASN A 182 4.96 16.58 -13.28
N ASN A 183 3.70 16.52 -13.69
CA ASN A 183 3.28 16.52 -15.08
C ASN A 183 2.99 17.93 -15.65
N GLY A 184 3.26 18.99 -14.88
CA GLY A 184 3.24 20.38 -15.33
C GLY A 184 2.09 21.24 -14.80
N GLN A 185 1.17 20.70 -14.00
CA GLN A 185 0.09 21.46 -13.35
C GLN A 185 0.59 22.13 -12.06
N VAL A 186 1.55 23.04 -12.20
CA VAL A 186 2.25 23.70 -11.08
C VAL A 186 1.35 24.62 -10.26
N GLU A 187 0.22 25.05 -10.82
CA GLU A 187 -0.81 25.83 -10.14
C GLU A 187 -1.44 25.10 -8.95
N LEU A 188 -1.32 23.77 -8.88
CA LEU A 188 -1.84 22.95 -7.78
C LEU A 188 -0.92 22.94 -6.54
N ILE A 189 0.30 23.49 -6.65
CA ILE A 189 1.29 23.49 -5.56
C ILE A 189 0.74 24.07 -4.24
N PRO A 190 0.09 25.25 -4.21
CA PRO A 190 -0.36 25.84 -2.95
C PRO A 190 -1.36 24.95 -2.20
N ASP A 191 -2.23 24.26 -2.93
CA ASP A 191 -3.23 23.38 -2.35
C ASP A 191 -2.62 22.07 -1.84
N LEU A 192 -1.63 21.52 -2.55
CA LEU A 192 -0.87 20.38 -2.06
C LEU A 192 -0.13 20.74 -0.76
N GLU A 193 0.63 21.84 -0.74
CA GLU A 193 1.35 22.30 0.47
C GLU A 193 0.41 22.42 1.66
N LYS A 194 -0.73 23.09 1.47
CA LYS A 194 -1.74 23.29 2.52
C LYS A 194 -2.37 21.99 2.98
N GLY A 195 -2.77 21.12 2.07
CA GLY A 195 -3.40 19.85 2.42
C GLY A 195 -2.44 18.90 3.14
N ILE A 196 -1.17 18.85 2.75
CA ILE A 196 -0.16 18.08 3.48
C ILE A 196 0.07 18.66 4.86
N GLN A 197 0.18 19.99 5.00
CA GLN A 197 0.30 20.62 6.31
C GLN A 197 -0.89 20.29 7.23
N GLN A 198 -2.11 20.24 6.68
CA GLN A 198 -3.31 19.83 7.41
C GLN A 198 -3.24 18.34 7.81
N ILE A 199 -2.79 17.45 6.94
CA ILE A 199 -2.56 16.03 7.29
C ILE A 199 -1.56 15.92 8.44
N LEU A 200 -0.42 16.64 8.37
CA LEU A 200 0.60 16.61 9.41
C LEU A 200 0.09 17.13 10.76
N SER A 201 -0.87 18.07 10.76
CA SER A 201 -1.44 18.60 12.00
C SER A 201 -2.26 17.58 12.81
N HIS A 202 -2.61 16.43 12.22
CA HIS A 202 -3.28 15.32 12.91
C HIS A 202 -2.31 14.30 13.52
N GLN A 203 -0.99 14.48 13.36
CA GLN A 203 0.00 13.65 14.05
C GLN A 203 0.07 14.05 15.52
N ASP A 204 -0.10 13.09 16.41
CA ASP A 204 0.07 13.33 17.85
C ASP A 204 1.56 13.54 18.16
N PRO A 205 1.96 14.67 18.78
CA PRO A 205 3.36 14.93 19.09
C PRO A 205 3.87 14.10 20.29
N GLY A 206 2.99 13.42 21.05
CA GLY A 206 3.37 12.63 22.21
C GLY A 206 3.82 11.20 21.85
N ASP A 207 3.22 10.60 20.83
CA ASP A 207 3.57 9.26 20.37
C ASP A 207 3.80 9.13 18.85
N GLY A 208 3.71 10.23 18.10
CA GLY A 208 3.99 10.28 16.67
C GLY A 208 2.96 9.56 15.78
N LEU A 209 1.89 9.00 16.35
CA LEU A 209 0.82 8.32 15.59
C LEU A 209 -0.22 9.33 15.10
N TRP A 210 -0.88 9.03 13.99
CA TRP A 210 -2.00 9.85 13.49
C TRP A 210 -3.28 9.64 14.28
N GLY A 211 -3.98 10.75 14.53
CA GLY A 211 -5.19 10.81 15.32
C GLY A 211 -4.91 10.87 16.83
N PRO A 212 -5.91 11.24 17.64
CA PRO A 212 -5.73 11.52 19.06
C PRO A 212 -5.48 10.24 19.89
N PRO A 213 -4.80 10.32 21.05
CA PRO A 213 -4.59 9.17 21.95
C PRO A 213 -5.86 8.47 22.45
N SER A 214 -7.02 9.14 22.37
CA SER A 214 -8.32 8.57 22.71
C SER A 214 -8.88 7.63 21.63
N ALA A 215 -8.35 7.67 20.40
CA ALA A 215 -8.77 6.79 19.32
C ALA A 215 -8.20 5.37 19.50
N GLU A 216 -8.89 4.38 18.94
CA GLU A 216 -8.44 3.00 18.98
C GLU A 216 -7.06 2.85 18.32
N LEU A 217 -6.12 2.19 19.03
CA LEU A 217 -4.73 2.04 18.57
C LEU A 217 -4.65 1.46 17.15
N MET A 218 -5.43 0.43 16.85
CA MET A 218 -5.42 -0.20 15.54
C MET A 218 -5.82 0.76 14.42
N ARG A 219 -6.78 1.67 14.67
CA ARG A 219 -7.14 2.72 13.71
C ARG A 219 -6.00 3.74 13.55
N ARG A 220 -5.34 4.12 14.64
CA ARG A 220 -4.17 5.02 14.61
C ARG A 220 -2.99 4.43 13.86
N ILE A 221 -2.71 3.13 14.04
CA ILE A 221 -1.68 2.39 13.29
C ILE A 221 -2.05 2.31 11.81
N GLY A 222 -3.32 1.98 11.50
CA GLY A 222 -3.84 1.99 10.14
C GLY A 222 -3.70 3.37 9.48
N GLY A 223 -4.10 4.44 10.17
CA GLY A 223 -3.97 5.82 9.70
C GLY A 223 -2.54 6.25 9.48
N THR A 224 -1.66 5.97 10.45
CA THR A 224 -0.22 6.28 10.37
C THR A 224 0.41 5.62 9.15
N LEU A 225 0.13 4.34 8.94
CA LEU A 225 0.54 3.64 7.72
C LEU A 225 0.01 4.34 6.47
N LYS A 226 -1.30 4.65 6.40
CA LYS A 226 -1.86 5.26 5.18
C LYS A 226 -1.22 6.61 4.85
N VAL A 227 -0.82 7.37 5.86
CA VAL A 227 -0.13 8.66 5.69
C VAL A 227 1.34 8.44 5.30
N VAL A 228 2.12 7.72 6.11
CA VAL A 228 3.55 7.47 5.88
C VAL A 228 3.80 6.73 4.56
N GLY A 229 2.95 5.75 4.24
CA GLY A 229 2.93 5.02 2.97
C GLY A 229 2.96 5.94 1.75
N ARG A 230 2.24 7.06 1.80
CA ARG A 230 2.15 8.02 0.70
C ARG A 230 3.16 9.14 0.81
N LEU A 231 3.31 9.74 2.00
CA LEU A 231 4.24 10.84 2.22
C LEU A 231 5.68 10.41 1.98
N TYR A 232 6.10 9.30 2.55
CA TYR A 232 7.47 8.86 2.49
C TYR A 232 7.74 7.94 1.31
N PHE A 233 7.11 6.76 1.27
CA PHE A 233 7.46 5.75 0.26
C PHE A 233 7.10 6.17 -1.17
N THR A 234 6.03 6.97 -1.35
CA THR A 234 5.71 7.55 -2.67
C THR A 234 6.41 8.91 -2.89
N MET A 235 6.14 9.90 -2.03
CA MET A 235 6.55 11.30 -2.28
C MET A 235 7.92 11.70 -1.71
N GLY A 236 8.56 10.84 -0.90
CA GLY A 236 9.90 11.08 -0.34
C GLY A 236 9.95 12.07 0.82
N MET A 237 8.80 12.52 1.33
CA MET A 237 8.73 13.48 2.42
C MET A 237 8.82 12.79 3.78
N HIS A 238 9.71 13.26 4.63
CA HIS A 238 9.80 12.81 6.02
C HIS A 238 8.68 13.45 6.85
N ALA A 239 8.10 12.66 7.75
CA ALA A 239 7.10 13.14 8.68
C ALA A 239 7.74 13.64 9.99
N PRO A 240 7.10 14.57 10.72
CA PRO A 240 7.58 14.99 12.03
C PRO A 240 7.46 13.86 13.08
N HIS A 241 7.92 14.12 14.30
CA HIS A 241 7.78 13.25 15.48
C HIS A 241 8.20 11.77 15.28
N THR A 242 9.21 11.55 14.44
CA THR A 242 9.65 10.18 14.08
C THR A 242 10.27 9.44 15.29
N ARG A 243 10.88 10.16 16.24
CA ARG A 243 11.42 9.54 17.47
C ARG A 243 10.31 9.05 18.37
N GLU A 244 9.28 9.85 18.54
CA GLU A 244 8.08 9.52 19.31
C GLU A 244 7.34 8.35 18.67
N LEU A 245 7.22 8.35 17.33
CA LEU A 245 6.69 7.21 16.57
C LEU A 245 7.51 5.93 16.80
N THR A 246 8.84 6.04 16.79
CA THR A 246 9.74 4.92 17.11
C THR A 246 9.49 4.38 18.51
N ASP A 247 9.38 5.26 19.50
CA ASP A 247 9.12 4.90 20.88
C ASP A 247 7.74 4.25 21.05
N ALA A 248 6.72 4.71 20.33
CA ALA A 248 5.39 4.12 20.30
C ALA A 248 5.42 2.69 19.73
N MET A 249 6.11 2.48 18.60
CA MET A 249 6.25 1.14 18.00
C MET A 249 6.90 0.15 18.96
N ILE A 250 7.97 0.56 19.65
CA ILE A 250 8.66 -0.27 20.63
C ILE A 250 7.76 -0.55 21.84
N LYS A 251 7.10 0.48 22.39
CA LYS A 251 6.18 0.37 23.53
C LYS A 251 5.05 -0.64 23.25
N HIS A 252 4.35 -0.47 22.14
CA HIS A 252 3.19 -1.30 21.80
C HIS A 252 3.59 -2.75 21.47
N SER A 253 4.77 -2.95 20.88
CA SER A 253 5.33 -4.30 20.71
C SER A 253 5.59 -4.99 22.05
N ARG A 254 6.23 -4.29 23.01
CA ARG A 254 6.51 -4.84 24.34
C ARG A 254 5.26 -5.16 25.14
N ASN A 255 4.22 -4.35 25.01
CA ASN A 255 2.94 -4.56 25.66
C ASN A 255 2.11 -5.68 25.03
N GLY A 256 2.57 -6.24 23.90
CA GLY A 256 1.84 -7.21 23.11
C GLY A 256 0.57 -6.64 22.48
N ASP A 257 0.49 -5.33 22.28
CA ASP A 257 -0.73 -4.66 21.82
C ASP A 257 -1.11 -5.11 20.41
N TRP A 258 -0.13 -5.41 19.56
CA TRP A 258 -0.33 -5.98 18.22
C TRP A 258 -1.17 -7.26 18.24
N TYR A 259 -1.05 -8.03 19.32
CA TYR A 259 -1.64 -9.37 19.46
C TYR A 259 -3.02 -9.35 20.11
N LYS A 260 -3.43 -8.20 20.68
CA LYS A 260 -4.72 -8.02 21.37
C LYS A 260 -5.89 -7.80 20.41
N HIS A 261 -5.59 -7.40 19.18
CA HIS A 261 -6.61 -7.09 18.16
C HIS A 261 -7.14 -8.32 17.40
N GLY A 262 -6.93 -9.52 17.97
CA GLY A 262 -7.54 -10.75 17.50
C GLY A 262 -7.07 -11.15 16.11
N ALA A 263 -8.02 -11.29 15.18
CA ALA A 263 -7.78 -11.86 13.86
C ALA A 263 -7.58 -10.83 12.72
N ASP A 264 -7.22 -9.58 13.03
CA ASP A 264 -6.92 -8.59 11.98
C ASP A 264 -5.44 -8.62 11.58
N SER A 265 -5.18 -9.29 10.46
CA SER A 265 -3.88 -9.39 9.81
C SER A 265 -3.28 -8.08 9.30
N CYS A 266 -4.10 -7.02 9.16
CA CYS A 266 -3.62 -5.75 8.63
C CYS A 266 -2.71 -5.05 9.64
N VAL A 267 -2.93 -5.27 10.95
CA VAL A 267 -2.15 -4.62 12.01
C VAL A 267 -0.68 -5.01 11.96
N PRO A 268 -0.30 -6.32 11.94
CA PRO A 268 1.11 -6.70 11.83
C PRO A 268 1.80 -6.14 10.58
N ARG A 269 1.11 -6.15 9.43
CA ARG A 269 1.64 -5.59 8.17
C ARG A 269 1.85 -4.08 8.27
N ASN A 270 0.87 -3.35 8.82
CA ASN A 270 0.96 -1.90 8.99
C ASN A 270 2.08 -1.53 9.96
N ALA A 271 2.22 -2.27 11.07
CA ALA A 271 3.29 -2.09 12.04
C ALA A 271 4.67 -2.35 11.42
N ALA A 272 4.82 -3.38 10.58
CA ALA A 272 6.06 -3.67 9.88
C ALA A 272 6.48 -2.54 8.94
N GLU A 273 5.55 -1.98 8.17
CA GLU A 273 5.83 -0.86 7.25
C GLU A 273 6.16 0.44 7.99
N ILE A 274 5.51 0.73 9.13
CA ILE A 274 5.86 1.87 9.98
C ILE A 274 7.26 1.69 10.59
N ALA A 275 7.60 0.49 11.07
CA ALA A 275 8.94 0.20 11.58
C ALA A 275 10.02 0.32 10.50
N ALA A 276 9.72 -0.14 9.27
CA ALA A 276 10.57 0.05 8.11
C ALA A 276 10.81 1.54 7.80
N TYR A 277 9.76 2.36 7.82
CA TYR A 277 9.88 3.81 7.70
C TYR A 277 10.83 4.37 8.77
N CYS A 278 10.57 4.10 10.06
CA CYS A 278 11.40 4.61 11.16
C CYS A 278 12.88 4.24 11.01
N LEU A 279 13.17 3.00 10.61
CA LEU A 279 14.53 2.52 10.31
C LEU A 279 15.18 3.27 9.14
N GLU A 280 14.41 3.62 8.11
CA GLU A 280 14.93 4.35 6.94
C GLU A 280 15.25 5.81 7.22
N VAL A 281 14.48 6.46 8.10
CA VAL A 281 14.62 7.89 8.38
C VAL A 281 15.46 8.21 9.61
N SER A 282 15.77 7.24 10.49
CA SER A 282 16.58 7.47 11.68
C SER A 282 17.30 6.21 12.20
N ASP A 283 18.49 6.40 12.77
CA ASP A 283 19.20 5.35 13.53
C ASP A 283 18.75 5.27 15.00
N TYR A 284 17.81 6.13 15.43
CA TYR A 284 17.32 6.17 16.80
C TYR A 284 16.69 4.84 17.21
N ARG A 285 17.23 4.21 18.27
CA ARG A 285 16.78 2.91 18.83
C ARG A 285 16.64 1.79 17.79
N ARG A 286 17.51 1.82 16.77
CA ARG A 286 17.52 0.87 15.64
C ARG A 286 17.40 -0.60 16.05
N GLU A 287 18.22 -1.07 16.98
CA GLU A 287 18.20 -2.48 17.41
C GLU A 287 16.86 -2.88 18.04
N GLU A 288 16.21 -1.96 18.74
CA GLU A 288 14.91 -2.20 19.36
C GLU A 288 13.80 -2.23 18.30
N LEU A 289 13.87 -1.40 17.26
CA LEU A 289 12.97 -1.49 16.10
C LEU A 289 13.16 -2.79 15.31
N LEU A 290 14.40 -3.25 15.13
CA LEU A 290 14.64 -4.57 14.54
C LEU A 290 14.04 -5.69 15.41
N ALA A 291 14.08 -5.58 16.73
CA ALA A 291 13.40 -6.51 17.63
C ALA A 291 11.86 -6.44 17.52
N VAL A 292 11.28 -5.27 17.22
CA VAL A 292 9.84 -5.17 16.89
C VAL A 292 9.52 -6.01 15.65
N LEU A 293 10.31 -5.91 14.58
CA LEU A 293 10.12 -6.71 13.36
C LEU A 293 10.26 -8.22 13.62
N GLU A 294 11.21 -8.64 14.47
CA GLU A 294 11.30 -10.04 14.91
C GLU A 294 10.05 -10.51 15.65
N SER A 295 9.50 -9.66 16.52
CA SER A 295 8.29 -9.96 17.29
C SER A 295 7.07 -10.10 16.37
N LEU A 296 6.98 -9.29 15.32
CA LEU A 296 5.95 -9.43 14.27
C LEU A 296 6.14 -10.71 13.44
N ALA A 297 7.38 -11.05 13.10
CA ALA A 297 7.70 -12.31 12.40
C ALA A 297 7.20 -13.53 13.18
N LYS A 298 7.47 -13.57 14.50
CA LYS A 298 7.01 -14.64 15.39
C LYS A 298 5.50 -14.76 15.45
N ASP A 299 4.77 -13.64 15.41
CA ASP A 299 3.31 -13.70 15.38
C ASP A 299 2.81 -14.27 14.06
N TYR A 300 3.38 -13.86 12.91
CA TYR A 300 3.06 -14.45 11.60
C TYR A 300 3.26 -15.97 11.54
N GLU A 301 4.12 -16.56 12.37
CA GLU A 301 4.23 -18.03 12.44
C GLU A 301 2.91 -18.70 12.89
N SER A 302 2.07 -18.01 13.65
CA SER A 302 0.73 -18.49 14.05
C SER A 302 -0.32 -18.39 12.92
N TRP A 303 0.00 -17.68 11.85
CA TRP A 303 -0.87 -17.42 10.71
C TRP A 303 -0.50 -18.22 9.46
N VAL A 304 0.67 -18.85 9.47
CA VAL A 304 1.21 -19.62 8.36
C VAL A 304 1.36 -21.07 8.80
N LEU A 305 0.59 -21.95 8.15
CA LEU A 305 0.68 -23.39 8.36
C LEU A 305 2.06 -23.91 7.91
N PRO A 306 2.51 -25.09 8.39
CA PRO A 306 3.83 -25.63 8.01
C PRO A 306 4.04 -25.78 6.51
N ASP A 307 2.97 -25.96 5.76
CA ASP A 307 3.01 -26.10 4.31
C ASP A 307 3.03 -24.76 3.56
N GLY A 308 2.96 -23.61 4.25
CA GLY A 308 2.98 -22.28 3.64
C GLY A 308 1.59 -21.65 3.42
N GLN A 309 0.50 -22.34 3.76
CA GLN A 309 -0.84 -21.76 3.63
C GLN A 309 -1.12 -20.69 4.70
N THR A 310 -1.60 -19.51 4.27
CA THR A 310 -1.99 -18.41 5.18
C THR A 310 -3.45 -18.52 5.63
N LEU A 311 -3.72 -18.18 6.88
CA LEU A 311 -5.04 -18.29 7.50
C LEU A 311 -5.83 -16.96 7.48
N ILE A 312 -7.15 -16.95 7.17
CA ILE A 312 -8.12 -15.79 7.26
C ILE A 312 -8.08 -15.16 8.64
N ARG A 313 -8.20 -16.05 9.61
CA ARG A 313 -8.16 -15.85 11.05
C ARG A 313 -7.38 -17.04 11.57
N ARG A 314 -6.82 -16.95 12.79
CA ARG A 314 -6.22 -18.12 13.44
C ARG A 314 -7.23 -19.30 13.39
N GLY A 315 -6.95 -20.29 12.54
CA GLY A 315 -7.79 -21.48 12.32
C GLY A 315 -8.55 -21.61 10.98
N ASP A 316 -8.69 -20.56 10.16
CA ASP A 316 -9.51 -20.57 8.92
C ASP A 316 -8.70 -20.28 7.66
N ALA A 317 -9.04 -20.86 6.49
CA ALA A 317 -8.21 -20.76 5.27
C ALA A 317 -8.62 -19.65 4.27
N GLY A 318 -7.62 -18.87 3.81
CA GLY A 318 -7.56 -17.50 3.25
C GLY A 318 -8.57 -16.92 2.21
N SER A 319 -8.83 -15.60 2.35
CA SER A 319 -9.19 -14.64 1.29
C SER A 319 -7.92 -14.21 0.53
N VAL A 320 -8.03 -13.72 -0.72
CA VAL A 320 -6.83 -13.36 -1.53
C VAL A 320 -6.14 -12.09 -1.03
N GLY A 321 -6.93 -11.09 -0.60
CA GLY A 321 -6.40 -9.84 -0.04
C GLY A 321 -5.57 -10.07 1.23
N LEU A 322 -5.89 -11.12 1.97
CA LEU A 322 -5.13 -11.48 3.16
C LEU A 322 -3.81 -12.18 2.86
N GLN A 323 -3.82 -13.12 1.92
CA GLN A 323 -2.59 -13.78 1.46
C GLN A 323 -1.59 -12.71 1.03
N TYR A 324 -2.06 -11.76 0.22
CA TYR A 324 -1.28 -10.59 -0.17
C TYR A 324 -0.78 -9.80 1.04
N THR A 325 -1.64 -9.44 1.99
CA THR A 325 -1.25 -8.65 3.18
C THR A 325 -0.19 -9.35 4.03
N THR A 326 -0.31 -10.66 4.23
CA THR A 326 0.66 -11.47 5.00
C THR A 326 2.00 -11.52 4.29
N MET A 327 2.00 -11.81 3.00
CA MET A 327 3.20 -11.88 2.18
C MET A 327 3.89 -10.51 2.07
N TYR A 328 3.11 -9.44 1.97
CA TYR A 328 3.60 -8.07 1.97
C TYR A 328 4.35 -7.75 3.26
N GLY A 329 3.74 -8.03 4.42
CA GLY A 329 4.36 -7.82 5.73
C GLY A 329 5.62 -8.65 5.92
N LEU A 330 5.59 -9.94 5.57
CA LEU A 330 6.75 -10.83 5.66
C LEU A 330 7.88 -10.46 4.70
N GLY A 331 7.57 -9.97 3.50
CA GLY A 331 8.57 -9.46 2.54
C GLY A 331 9.31 -8.23 3.08
N ILE A 332 8.60 -7.32 3.75
CA ILE A 332 9.22 -6.20 4.49
C ILE A 332 10.10 -6.78 5.60
N ILE A 333 9.52 -7.54 6.52
CA ILE A 333 10.23 -8.08 7.69
C ILE A 333 11.52 -8.80 7.28
N GLY A 334 11.45 -9.71 6.31
CA GLY A 334 12.61 -10.47 5.85
C GLY A 334 13.72 -9.60 5.27
N ALA A 335 13.36 -8.53 4.55
CA ALA A 335 14.32 -7.60 3.98
C ALA A 335 15.10 -6.82 5.06
N TYR A 336 14.40 -6.28 6.07
CA TYR A 336 15.04 -5.49 7.13
C TYR A 336 15.69 -6.36 8.21
N LEU A 337 15.23 -7.59 8.42
CA LEU A 337 15.91 -8.59 9.28
C LEU A 337 17.05 -9.31 8.57
N HIS A 338 17.29 -9.01 7.29
CA HIS A 338 18.36 -9.60 6.48
C HIS A 338 18.26 -11.14 6.41
N TRP A 339 17.07 -11.62 6.05
CA TRP A 339 16.85 -13.02 5.70
C TRP A 339 17.48 -13.32 4.33
N ASP A 340 18.62 -14.01 4.33
CA ASP A 340 19.48 -14.17 3.15
C ASP A 340 18.91 -15.09 2.07
N ASP A 341 18.01 -15.99 2.46
CA ASP A 341 17.34 -16.97 1.62
C ASP A 341 15.83 -16.71 1.50
N CYS A 342 15.38 -15.48 1.80
CA CYS A 342 13.95 -15.15 1.77
C CYS A 342 13.43 -15.10 0.33
N ARG A 343 12.46 -15.95 0.03
CA ARG A 343 11.79 -16.01 -1.28
C ARG A 343 10.67 -14.98 -1.45
N LEU A 344 10.35 -14.22 -0.41
CA LEU A 344 9.33 -13.17 -0.45
C LEU A 344 10.02 -11.83 -0.81
N PRO A 345 9.69 -11.21 -1.94
CA PRO A 345 10.30 -9.95 -2.33
C PRO A 345 9.84 -8.82 -1.39
N ASN A 346 10.72 -7.84 -1.15
CA ASN A 346 10.37 -6.63 -0.41
C ASN A 346 9.49 -5.73 -1.29
N PRO A 347 8.20 -5.54 -0.95
CA PRO A 347 7.33 -4.71 -1.76
C PRO A 347 7.70 -3.22 -1.75
N LEU A 348 8.52 -2.77 -0.78
CA LEU A 348 9.00 -1.38 -0.69
C LEU A 348 10.27 -1.14 -1.51
N ALA A 349 10.79 -2.14 -2.22
CA ALA A 349 12.02 -2.01 -3.00
C ALA A 349 11.86 -1.05 -4.20
N ASP A 350 10.68 -1.09 -4.83
CA ASP A 350 10.36 -0.35 -6.04
C ASP A 350 9.76 1.03 -5.76
N ASP A 351 9.45 1.32 -4.50
CA ASP A 351 8.89 2.61 -4.08
C ASP A 351 9.86 3.75 -4.32
N ARG A 352 9.40 4.78 -5.04
CA ARG A 352 10.26 5.85 -5.56
C ARG A 352 10.87 6.71 -4.46
N ARG A 353 10.22 6.84 -3.29
CA ARG A 353 10.65 7.76 -2.21
C ARG A 353 10.94 9.16 -2.74
N GLY A 354 10.07 9.68 -3.60
CA GLY A 354 10.26 10.99 -4.24
C GLY A 354 11.39 11.05 -5.29
N GLN A 355 12.10 9.96 -5.58
CA GLN A 355 13.17 9.92 -6.56
C GLN A 355 12.63 10.04 -7.98
N GLY A 356 13.32 10.82 -8.82
CA GLY A 356 12.95 11.04 -10.22
C GLY A 356 11.90 12.11 -10.44
N TYR A 357 11.26 12.63 -9.38
CA TYR A 357 10.34 13.75 -9.49
C TYR A 357 11.08 15.09 -9.55
N ARG A 358 10.64 15.97 -10.46
CA ARG A 358 11.16 17.33 -10.59
C ARG A 358 10.79 18.17 -9.36
N TYR A 359 9.52 18.09 -8.96
CA TYR A 359 9.01 18.77 -7.78
C TYR A 359 9.03 17.83 -6.59
N GLN A 360 9.62 18.25 -5.49
CA GLN A 360 9.75 17.47 -4.26
C GLN A 360 9.09 18.18 -3.08
N LEU A 361 8.52 17.40 -2.15
CA LEU A 361 7.96 17.91 -0.90
C LEU A 361 9.03 17.98 0.18
N VAL A 362 9.12 19.12 0.85
CA VAL A 362 10.06 19.40 1.94
C VAL A 362 9.29 19.91 3.15
N LEU A 363 9.45 19.25 4.30
CA LEU A 363 9.02 19.76 5.60
C LEU A 363 10.11 20.68 6.16
N ARG A 364 9.76 21.94 6.40
CA ARG A 364 10.68 22.92 6.99
C ARG A 364 10.71 22.82 8.51
N PRO A 365 11.77 23.34 9.18
CA PRO A 365 11.88 23.33 10.63
C PRO A 365 10.73 24.04 11.37
N ASP A 366 10.07 25.00 10.73
CA ASP A 366 8.90 25.71 11.28
C ASP A 366 7.57 24.93 11.12
N GLY A 367 7.63 23.69 10.62
CA GLY A 367 6.46 22.84 10.36
C GLY A 367 5.71 23.17 9.07
N SER A 368 6.16 24.17 8.29
CA SER A 368 5.56 24.45 6.99
C SER A 368 6.03 23.45 5.93
N VAL A 369 5.12 23.11 5.01
CA VAL A 369 5.41 22.21 3.88
C VAL A 369 5.66 23.04 2.64
N LYS A 370 6.70 22.69 1.88
CA LYS A 370 7.01 23.32 0.60
C LYS A 370 7.25 22.35 -0.52
N VAL A 371 6.78 22.71 -1.71
CA VAL A 371 7.19 22.07 -2.95
C VAL A 371 8.40 22.83 -3.52
N THR A 372 9.49 22.12 -3.73
CA THR A 372 10.73 22.68 -4.30
C THR A 372 11.00 22.08 -5.68
N ASP A 373 11.34 22.92 -6.66
CA ASP A 373 11.85 22.47 -7.96
C ASP A 373 13.32 22.05 -7.81
N THR A 374 13.61 20.79 -8.12
CA THR A 374 14.98 20.22 -8.08
C THR A 374 15.82 20.59 -9.30
N GLY A 375 15.23 21.24 -10.32
CA GLY A 375 15.89 21.54 -11.58
C GLY A 375 16.10 20.32 -12.48
N LEU A 376 15.60 19.14 -12.09
CA LEU A 376 15.58 17.97 -12.96
C LEU A 376 14.70 18.28 -14.18
N ALA A 377 15.24 18.03 -15.37
CA ALA A 377 14.45 18.09 -16.59
C ALA A 377 13.26 17.14 -16.48
N ARG A 378 12.12 17.51 -17.08
CA ARG A 378 10.94 16.65 -17.18
C ARG A 378 11.43 15.29 -17.68
N SER A 379 11.27 14.23 -16.89
CA SER A 379 11.38 12.88 -17.43
C SER A 379 10.31 12.82 -18.52
N GLY A 380 10.74 12.88 -19.79
CA GLY A 380 9.84 12.69 -20.91
C GLY A 380 9.09 11.40 -20.64
N GLY A 381 7.76 11.48 -20.58
CA GLY A 381 6.94 10.29 -20.43
C GLY A 381 7.10 9.47 -21.70
N THR A 382 7.96 8.45 -21.64
CA THR A 382 7.95 7.28 -22.51
C THR A 382 8.74 6.17 -21.82
N GLU A 383 8.14 4.98 -21.85
CA GLU A 383 8.66 3.67 -21.44
C GLU A 383 8.51 3.35 -19.95
N SER A 384 7.28 2.91 -19.60
CA SER A 384 7.10 1.87 -18.58
C SER A 384 7.93 0.64 -18.96
N PRO A 385 8.55 -0.05 -17.98
CA PRO A 385 9.28 -1.30 -18.22
C PRO A 385 8.39 -2.43 -18.74
#